data_AF-A0A0C3S1V6-F1
#
_entry.id   AF-A0A0C3S1V6-F1
#
_cell.length_a   1.000
_cell.length_b   1.000
_cell.length_c   1.000
_cell.angle_alpha   90.00
_cell.angle_beta   90.00
_cell.angle_gamma   90.00
#
_symmetry.space_group_name_H-M   'P 1'
#
loop_
_entity.id
_entity.type
_entity.pdbx_description
1 polymer ?
#
loop_
_entity_poly.entity_id
_entity_poly.type
_entity_poly.pdbx_seq_one_letter_code
_entity_poly.pdbx_strand_id
1 'polypeptide(L)'
;MSTTRNSNAKGKGKQPKKFVEHKDAALQLASIIADEQEGKAKNRIAKHHIQAQAPTRTAKARPSSKDKLKEVKAAIKAERTRIKKEKAKARKQETNQLPGATSNGDRRSHRDQPDPTMKKKKRVAFA
;
A
#
# COMPACT_ATOMS: atom_id res chain seq x y z
N MET A 1 -8.03 5.97 -84.97
CA MET A 1 -7.86 7.42 -84.77
C MET A 1 -6.93 7.62 -83.58
N SER A 2 -5.72 8.10 -83.83
CA SER A 2 -4.64 8.22 -82.84
C SER A 2 -4.49 9.68 -82.44
N THR A 3 -4.58 10.00 -81.16
CA THR A 3 -4.30 11.35 -80.64
C THR A 3 -3.08 11.30 -79.73
N THR A 4 -1.93 11.63 -80.29
CA THR A 4 -0.69 11.89 -79.56
C THR A 4 -0.80 13.26 -78.88
N ARG A 5 -0.97 13.27 -77.55
CA ARG A 5 -0.87 14.49 -76.75
C ARG A 5 0.58 14.81 -76.48
N ASN A 6 1.13 15.67 -77.31
CA ASN A 6 2.40 16.34 -77.08
C ASN A 6 2.19 17.44 -76.03
N SER A 7 2.59 17.21 -74.79
CA SER A 7 2.60 18.25 -73.75
C SER A 7 4.03 18.57 -73.35
N ASN A 8 4.69 19.33 -74.20
CA ASN A 8 5.94 20.02 -73.89
C ASN A 8 5.61 21.26 -73.04
N ALA A 9 5.20 21.04 -71.79
CA ALA A 9 5.00 22.10 -70.81
C ALA A 9 6.08 21.97 -69.75
N LYS A 10 7.13 22.81 -69.84
CA LYS A 10 8.12 23.02 -68.78
C LYS A 10 7.47 23.76 -67.59
N GLY A 11 6.47 23.15 -66.98
CA GLY A 11 5.94 23.55 -65.67
C GLY A 11 6.63 22.72 -64.61
N LYS A 12 7.24 23.35 -63.60
CA LYS A 12 7.65 22.64 -62.38
C LYS A 12 6.38 22.05 -61.75
N GLY A 13 6.07 20.79 -62.05
CA GLY A 13 4.93 20.07 -61.50
C GLY A 13 5.01 20.03 -59.98
N LYS A 14 3.84 19.94 -59.33
CA LYS A 14 3.75 19.83 -57.87
C LYS A 14 4.55 18.61 -57.41
N GLN A 15 5.64 18.84 -56.67
CA GLN A 15 6.41 17.75 -56.08
C GLN A 15 5.55 17.06 -55.01
N PRO A 16 5.53 15.72 -54.95
CA PRO A 16 4.83 15.01 -53.91
C PRO A 16 5.43 15.35 -52.54
N LYS A 17 4.57 15.66 -51.57
CA LYS A 17 5.00 15.93 -50.20
C LYS A 17 5.64 14.68 -49.60
N LYS A 18 6.88 14.78 -49.15
CA LYS A 18 7.54 13.74 -48.36
C LYS A 18 7.19 13.98 -46.90
N PHE A 19 6.41 13.07 -46.32
CA PHE A 19 5.98 13.16 -44.91
C PHE A 19 6.95 12.50 -43.94
N VAL A 20 7.82 11.61 -44.44
CA VAL A 20 8.79 10.85 -43.64
C VAL A 20 10.13 10.88 -44.36
N GLU A 21 11.14 11.42 -43.67
CA GLU A 21 12.50 11.53 -44.18
C GLU A 21 13.24 10.18 -44.11
N HIS A 22 13.05 9.45 -43.00
CA HIS A 22 13.69 8.16 -42.74
C HIS A 22 12.67 7.02 -42.73
N LYS A 23 12.38 6.45 -43.90
CA LYS A 23 11.37 5.39 -44.06
C LYS A 23 11.68 4.16 -43.22
N ASP A 24 12.93 3.72 -43.20
CA ASP A 24 13.33 2.49 -42.51
C ASP A 24 13.19 2.65 -40.99
N ALA A 25 13.60 3.80 -40.44
CA ALA A 25 13.41 4.12 -39.03
C ALA A 25 11.92 4.21 -38.65
N ALA A 26 11.09 4.77 -39.53
CA ALA A 26 9.64 4.82 -39.29
C ALA A 26 9.00 3.43 -39.30
N LEU A 27 9.45 2.53 -40.18
CA LEU A 27 8.99 1.14 -40.19
C LEU A 27 9.43 0.39 -38.94
N GLN A 28 10.66 0.57 -38.48
CA GLN A 28 11.13 -0.01 -37.21
C GLN A 28 10.31 0.48 -36.02
N LEU A 29 10.03 1.79 -35.96
CA LEU A 29 9.18 2.37 -34.92
C LEU A 29 7.75 1.80 -34.98
N ALA A 30 7.18 1.66 -36.18
CA ALA A 30 5.85 1.08 -36.35
C ALA A 30 5.80 -0.37 -35.84
N SER A 31 6.84 -1.18 -36.10
CA SER A 31 6.95 -2.54 -35.58
C SER A 31 6.99 -2.56 -34.04
N ILE A 32 7.81 -1.69 -33.42
CA ILE A 32 7.89 -1.60 -31.94
C ILE A 32 6.53 -1.23 -31.33
N ILE A 33 5.83 -0.26 -31.92
CA ILE A 33 4.50 0.16 -31.45
C ILE A 33 3.50 -0.99 -31.61
N ALA A 34 3.56 -1.75 -32.71
CA ALA A 34 2.69 -2.90 -32.94
C ALA A 34 2.88 -3.96 -31.86
N ASP A 35 4.13 -4.32 -31.55
CA ASP A 35 4.47 -5.30 -30.51
C ASP A 35 3.96 -4.86 -29.13
N GLU A 36 4.11 -3.58 -28.78
CA GLU A 36 3.57 -3.05 -27.52
C GLU A 36 2.04 -3.14 -27.45
N GLN A 37 1.35 -2.82 -28.54
CA GLN A 37 -0.11 -2.87 -28.59
C GLN A 37 -0.62 -4.32 -28.53
N GLU A 38 0.08 -5.25 -29.19
CA GLU A 38 -0.22 -6.67 -29.09
C GLU A 38 -0.03 -7.17 -27.65
N GLY A 39 1.05 -6.77 -26.98
CA GLY A 39 1.28 -7.08 -25.57
C GLY A 39 0.17 -6.55 -24.66
N LYS A 40 -0.28 -5.31 -24.87
CA LYS A 40 -1.42 -4.72 -24.14
C LYS A 40 -2.72 -5.47 -24.41
N ALA A 41 -2.98 -5.85 -25.66
CA ALA A 41 -4.16 -6.62 -26.04
C ALA A 41 -4.19 -8.01 -25.39
N LYS A 42 -3.09 -8.77 -25.47
CA LYS A 42 -2.92 -10.08 -24.81
C LYS A 42 -3.16 -9.98 -23.31
N ASN A 43 -2.59 -8.97 -22.65
CA ASN A 43 -2.78 -8.73 -21.22
C ASN A 43 -4.24 -8.42 -20.85
N ARG A 44 -4.97 -7.68 -21.68
CA ARG A 44 -6.40 -7.41 -21.48
C ARG A 44 -7.21 -8.70 -21.62
N ILE A 45 -6.97 -9.48 -22.68
CA ILE A 45 -7.66 -10.75 -22.94
C ILE A 45 -7.42 -11.73 -21.79
N ALA A 46 -6.17 -11.90 -21.34
CA ALA A 46 -5.84 -12.79 -20.24
C ALA A 46 -6.60 -12.44 -18.94
N LYS A 47 -6.66 -11.15 -18.59
CA LYS A 47 -7.43 -10.69 -17.42
C LYS A 47 -8.93 -10.94 -17.56
N HIS A 48 -9.50 -10.71 -18.74
CA HIS A 48 -10.92 -10.97 -18.99
C HIS A 48 -11.26 -12.46 -18.98
N HIS A 49 -10.37 -13.32 -19.49
CA HIS A 49 -10.58 -14.77 -19.50
C HIS A 49 -10.62 -15.36 -18.08
N ILE A 50 -9.75 -14.87 -17.17
CA ILE A 50 -9.75 -15.26 -15.75
C ILE A 50 -11.05 -14.86 -15.04
N GLN A 51 -11.65 -13.72 -15.41
CA GLN A 51 -12.91 -13.27 -14.83
C GLN A 51 -14.12 -14.01 -15.39
N ALA A 52 -14.09 -14.37 -16.68
CA ALA A 52 -15.18 -15.09 -17.34
C ALA A 52 -15.25 -16.58 -16.97
N GLN A 53 -14.11 -17.21 -16.64
CA GLN A 53 -14.04 -18.63 -16.29
C GLN A 53 -14.06 -18.91 -14.78
N ALA A 54 -14.04 -17.91 -13.91
CA ALA A 54 -14.14 -18.16 -12.48
C ALA A 54 -15.58 -18.55 -12.11
N PRO A 55 -15.87 -19.81 -11.71
CA PRO A 55 -17.14 -20.12 -11.09
C PRO A 55 -17.20 -19.31 -9.80
N THR A 56 -18.26 -18.52 -9.63
CA THR A 56 -18.67 -17.78 -8.43
C THR A 56 -17.75 -18.03 -7.23
N ARG A 57 -16.62 -17.32 -7.18
CA ARG A 57 -15.76 -17.36 -6.01
C ARG A 57 -16.59 -16.71 -4.93
N THR A 58 -17.07 -17.49 -3.96
CA THR A 58 -17.75 -17.00 -2.76
C THR A 58 -16.97 -15.78 -2.29
N ALA A 59 -17.54 -14.60 -2.50
CA ALA A 59 -16.84 -13.36 -2.26
C ALA A 59 -16.50 -13.35 -0.78
N LYS A 60 -15.24 -13.64 -0.43
CA LYS A 60 -14.78 -13.45 0.93
C LYS A 60 -14.94 -11.96 1.19
N ALA A 61 -15.97 -11.63 1.96
CA ALA A 61 -16.31 -10.26 2.30
C ALA A 61 -15.03 -9.59 2.78
N ARG A 62 -14.63 -8.50 2.12
CA ARG A 62 -13.45 -7.75 2.53
C ARG A 62 -13.70 -7.32 3.98
N PRO A 63 -12.74 -7.54 4.90
CA PRO A 63 -12.96 -7.23 6.30
C PRO A 63 -13.30 -5.75 6.45
N SER A 64 -14.39 -5.47 7.17
CA SER A 64 -14.84 -4.12 7.43
C SER A 64 -13.75 -3.36 8.19
N SER A 65 -13.73 -2.04 8.09
CA SER A 65 -12.85 -1.19 8.91
C SER A 65 -12.98 -1.51 10.41
N LYS A 66 -14.19 -1.88 10.84
CA LYS A 66 -14.48 -2.31 12.21
C LYS A 66 -13.77 -3.61 12.58
N ASP A 67 -13.67 -4.55 11.65
CA ASP A 67 -13.00 -5.84 11.88
C ASP A 67 -11.48 -5.65 11.97
N LYS A 68 -10.91 -4.82 11.08
CA LYS A 68 -9.50 -4.43 11.16
C LYS A 68 -9.17 -3.74 12.48
N LEU A 69 -10.03 -2.84 12.96
CA LEU A 69 -9.84 -2.18 14.26
C LEU A 69 -9.88 -3.15 15.44
N LYS A 70 -10.76 -4.18 15.39
CA LYS A 70 -10.80 -5.23 16.42
C LYS A 70 -9.52 -6.06 16.42
N GLU A 71 -9.04 -6.42 15.23
CA GLU A 71 -7.79 -7.17 15.05
C GLU A 71 -6.59 -6.40 15.62
N VAL A 72 -6.45 -5.11 15.29
CA VAL A 72 -5.36 -4.27 15.82
C VAL A 72 -5.46 -4.13 17.35
N LYS A 73 -6.66 -3.92 17.90
CA LYS A 73 -6.85 -3.85 19.36
C LYS A 73 -6.48 -5.18 20.05
N ALA A 74 -6.81 -6.31 19.42
CA ALA A 74 -6.44 -7.63 19.93
C ALA A 74 -4.92 -7.82 19.92
N ALA A 75 -4.24 -7.42 18.83
CA ALA A 75 -2.78 -7.48 18.73
C ALA A 75 -2.09 -6.64 19.81
N ILE A 76 -2.52 -5.39 20.02
CA ILE A 76 -1.96 -4.50 21.06
C ILE A 76 -2.15 -5.10 22.46
N LYS A 77 -3.32 -5.70 22.74
CA LYS A 77 -3.59 -6.35 24.02
C LYS A 77 -2.68 -7.56 24.23
N ALA A 78 -2.51 -8.39 23.21
CA ALA A 78 -1.61 -9.54 23.26
C ALA A 78 -0.17 -9.11 23.58
N GLU A 79 0.31 -8.07 22.89
CA GLU A 79 1.67 -7.54 23.07
C GLU A 79 1.91 -7.02 24.49
N ARG A 80 1.01 -6.17 25.00
CA ARG A 80 1.07 -5.70 26.40
C ARG A 80 1.11 -6.85 27.39
N THR A 81 0.40 -7.94 27.09
CA THR A 81 0.36 -9.11 27.96
C THR A 81 1.67 -9.90 27.91
N ARG A 82 2.32 -10.02 26.73
CA ARG A 82 3.66 -10.62 26.59
C ARG A 82 4.69 -9.83 27.35
N ILE A 83 4.77 -8.52 27.12
CA ILE A 83 5.71 -7.62 27.81
C ILE A 83 5.54 -7.72 29.34
N LYS A 84 4.29 -7.72 29.84
CA LYS A 84 4.03 -7.85 31.28
C LYS A 84 4.52 -9.20 31.83
N LYS A 85 4.31 -10.29 31.10
CA LYS A 85 4.78 -11.63 31.47
C LYS A 85 6.31 -11.70 31.46
N GLU A 86 6.95 -11.14 30.43
CA GLU A 86 8.42 -11.11 30.31
C GLU A 86 9.05 -10.29 31.42
N LYS A 87 8.53 -9.09 31.71
CA LYS A 87 8.98 -8.28 32.85
C LYS A 87 8.80 -8.99 34.20
N ALA A 88 7.70 -9.72 34.37
CA ALA A 88 7.48 -10.51 35.59
C ALA A 88 8.47 -11.69 35.68
N LYS A 89 8.83 -12.33 34.57
CA LYS A 89 9.85 -13.38 34.53
C LYS A 89 11.24 -12.84 34.85
N ALA A 90 11.63 -11.69 34.27
CA ALA A 90 12.91 -11.04 34.55
C ALA A 90 13.07 -10.73 36.05
N ARG A 91 12.04 -10.16 36.69
CA ARG A 91 12.05 -9.90 38.14
C ARG A 91 12.25 -11.16 38.98
N LYS A 92 11.64 -12.28 38.56
CA LYS A 92 11.80 -13.58 39.24
C LYS A 92 13.21 -14.15 39.06
N GLN A 93 13.84 -13.91 37.92
CA GLN A 93 15.21 -14.36 37.66
C GLN A 93 16.24 -13.51 38.41
N GLU A 94 16.02 -12.20 38.54
CA GLU A 94 16.87 -11.32 39.35
C GLU A 94 16.79 -11.64 40.85
N THR A 95 15.59 -11.92 41.36
CA THR A 95 15.40 -12.30 42.78
C THR A 95 15.98 -13.68 43.12
N ASN A 96 16.04 -14.61 42.17
CA ASN A 96 16.65 -15.92 42.39
C ASN A 96 18.19 -15.93 42.28
N GLN A 97 18.82 -14.87 41.76
CA GLN A 97 20.29 -14.77 41.63
C GLN A 97 20.95 -14.01 42.81
N LEU A 98 20.16 -13.43 43.71
CA LEU A 98 20.64 -12.87 44.97
C LEU A 98 20.28 -13.84 46.11
N PRO A 99 21.25 -14.53 46.73
CA PRO A 99 20.99 -15.35 47.92
C PRO A 99 20.77 -14.39 49.09
N GLY A 100 19.52 -13.94 49.32
CA GLY A 100 19.22 -13.13 50.50
C GLY A 100 17.97 -12.23 50.48
N ALA A 101 17.08 -12.31 49.49
CA ALA A 101 15.87 -11.47 49.50
C ALA A 101 14.67 -12.18 50.15
N THR A 102 14.73 -12.43 51.46
CA THR A 102 13.51 -12.60 52.25
C THR A 102 12.82 -11.23 52.33
N SER A 103 11.73 -11.04 51.59
CA SER A 103 10.81 -9.94 51.90
C SER A 103 9.38 -10.45 51.88
N ASN A 104 8.90 -10.80 53.07
CA ASN A 104 7.50 -10.64 53.43
C ASN A 104 7.18 -9.14 53.26
N GLY A 105 6.64 -8.79 52.10
CA GLY A 105 6.30 -7.42 51.71
C GLY A 105 4.80 -7.26 51.65
N ASP A 106 4.28 -6.71 52.75
CA ASP A 106 2.95 -6.18 52.98
C ASP A 106 2.21 -5.70 51.72
N ARG A 107 1.05 -6.29 51.46
CA ARG A 107 0.10 -5.82 50.44
C ARG A 107 -0.80 -4.78 51.08
N ARG A 108 -0.36 -3.52 51.21
CA ARG A 108 -1.27 -2.39 51.46
C ARG A 108 -0.58 -1.03 51.24
N SER A 109 -1.36 -0.11 50.65
CA SER A 109 -1.16 1.34 50.51
C SER A 109 0.07 1.90 49.78
N HIS A 110 -0.12 2.24 48.50
CA HIS A 110 0.29 3.57 47.99
C HIS A 110 -0.58 3.92 46.77
N ARG A 111 -1.87 4.13 47.06
CA ARG A 111 -2.70 5.08 46.31
C ARG A 111 -2.34 6.45 46.89
N ASP A 112 -2.25 7.47 46.05
CA ASP A 112 -2.01 8.88 46.42
C ASP A 112 -0.52 9.28 46.57
N GLN A 113 0.14 9.43 45.42
CA GLN A 113 1.19 10.45 45.27
C GLN A 113 0.66 11.47 44.27
N PRO A 114 0.27 12.69 44.70
CA PRO A 114 -0.14 13.73 43.77
C PRO A 114 1.08 14.28 43.02
N ASP A 115 0.91 14.44 41.71
CA ASP A 115 1.87 15.07 40.80
C ASP A 115 2.28 16.47 41.33
N PRO A 116 3.58 16.76 41.54
CA PRO A 116 4.05 18.03 42.09
C PRO A 116 3.78 19.24 41.18
N THR A 117 3.29 19.04 39.95
CA THR A 117 3.00 20.14 39.01
C THR A 117 1.57 20.69 39.09
N MET A 118 0.67 20.06 39.86
CA MET A 118 -0.73 20.50 39.93
C MET A 118 -0.94 21.60 40.98
N LYS A 119 -1.09 22.85 40.51
CA LYS A 119 -1.50 23.99 41.34
C LYS A 119 -2.88 23.72 41.96
N LYS A 120 -2.95 23.67 43.30
CA LYS A 120 -4.20 23.48 44.06
C LYS A 120 -5.18 24.63 43.76
N LYS A 121 -6.33 24.32 43.15
CA LYS A 121 -7.40 25.31 42.91
C LYS A 121 -8.14 25.57 44.23
N LYS A 122 -8.22 26.83 44.67
CA LYS A 122 -9.07 27.24 45.80
C LYS A 122 -10.53 27.01 45.41
N ARG A 123 -11.25 26.22 46.21
CA ARG A 123 -12.71 26.04 46.07
C ARG A 123 -13.38 27.14 46.90
N VAL A 124 -14.24 27.93 46.27
CA VAL A 124 -15.12 28.87 46.96
C VAL A 124 -16.35 28.08 47.40
N ALA A 125 -16.68 28.14 48.69
CA ALA A 125 -17.93 27.61 49.21
C ALA A 125 -19.01 28.68 49.05
N PHE A 126 -20.15 28.30 48.51
CA PHE A 126 -21.36 29.11 48.58
C PHE A 126 -22.14 28.62 49.81
N ALA A 127 -22.44 29.56 50.70
CA ALA A 127 -23.30 29.36 51.87
C ALA A 127 -24.77 29.39 51.47
#